data_AF-A0A3B0SSH1-F1
#
_entry.id   AF-A0A3B0SSH1-F1
#
_cell.length_a   1.000
_cell.length_b   1.000
_cell.length_c   1.000
_cell.angle_alpha   90.00
_cell.angle_beta   90.00
_cell.angle_gamma   90.00
#
_symmetry.space_group_name_H-M   'P 1'
#
loop_
_entity.id
_entity.type
_entity.pdbx_description
1 polymer ?
#
loop_
_entity_poly.entity_id
_entity_poly.type
_entity_poly.pdbx_seq_one_letter_code
_entity_poly.pdbx_strand_id
1 'polypeptide(L)'
;MQPCAIGTMTRKHNDFPTFIGPALGYGATLLERAPKCDRKVIDISGDGISNYGYGPAAAFRNFMFDNVTVNGLVILSNSTGVVDYYRQNVLYGRNAFLIVAGGFSEFREAMTRKLYREINDIVLGSAPHGANGKT
;
A
#
# COMPACT_ATOMS: atom_id res chain seq x y z
N MET A 1 22.30 27.98 -9.06
CA MET A 1 21.00 27.31 -8.84
C MET A 1 20.98 26.08 -9.75
N GLN A 2 21.39 24.91 -9.26
CA GLN A 2 21.43 23.69 -10.08
C GLN A 2 20.04 23.02 -10.12
N PRO A 3 19.53 22.65 -11.31
CA PRO A 3 18.27 21.92 -11.44
C PRO A 3 18.43 20.51 -10.88
N CYS A 4 17.45 20.09 -10.07
CA CYS A 4 17.38 18.75 -9.49
C CYS A 4 17.00 17.75 -10.60
N ALA A 5 17.99 17.22 -11.32
CA ALA A 5 17.79 16.15 -12.29
C ALA A 5 17.71 14.80 -11.55
N ILE A 6 16.52 14.21 -11.52
CA ILE A 6 16.25 12.91 -10.87
C ILE A 6 17.20 11.79 -11.38
N GLY A 7 17.73 11.93 -12.60
CA GLY A 7 18.62 10.95 -13.23
C GLY A 7 20.03 10.85 -12.65
N THR A 8 20.50 11.81 -11.84
CA THR A 8 21.84 11.79 -11.22
C THR A 8 21.82 11.42 -9.74
N MET A 9 20.64 11.18 -9.16
CA MET A 9 20.53 10.74 -7.78
C MET A 9 21.08 9.32 -7.62
N THR A 10 22.21 9.22 -6.94
CA THR A 10 22.81 7.94 -6.58
C THR A 10 21.90 7.25 -5.55
N ARG A 11 21.29 6.13 -5.94
CA ARG A 11 20.44 5.33 -5.04
C ARG A 11 21.32 4.75 -3.94
N LYS A 12 21.17 5.21 -2.70
CA LYS A 12 21.79 4.55 -1.55
C LYS A 12 21.15 3.17 -1.39
N HIS A 13 21.95 2.11 -1.44
CA HIS A 13 21.50 0.73 -1.24
C HIS A 13 22.40 0.01 -0.24
N ASN A 14 21.85 -0.26 0.95
CA ASN A 14 21.92 -1.50 1.73
C ASN A 14 21.31 -1.20 3.12
N ASP A 15 20.40 -2.08 3.57
CA ASP A 15 19.75 -2.11 4.90
C ASP A 15 18.95 -0.86 5.32
N PHE A 16 18.02 -0.42 4.48
CA PHE A 16 17.08 0.63 4.89
C PHE A 16 15.83 0.05 5.57
N PRO A 17 15.36 0.70 6.65
CA PRO A 17 14.10 0.35 7.31
C PRO A 17 12.90 0.38 6.34
N THR A 18 12.12 -0.69 6.33
CA THR A 18 10.79 -0.76 5.72
C THR A 18 9.78 -0.31 6.77
N PHE A 19 9.28 0.91 6.61
CA PHE A 19 8.36 1.58 7.56
C PHE A 19 6.90 1.43 7.16
N ILE A 20 6.37 0.20 7.09
CA ILE A 20 5.00 0.02 6.59
C ILE A 20 3.97 0.56 7.58
N GLY A 21 4.09 0.25 8.88
CA GLY A 21 3.13 0.76 9.86
C GLY A 21 3.12 2.28 9.96
N PRO A 22 4.28 2.97 10.09
CA PRO A 22 4.32 4.43 10.08
C PRO A 22 3.80 5.06 8.78
N ALA A 23 4.07 4.45 7.62
CA ALA A 23 3.51 4.92 6.35
C ALA A 23 1.98 4.80 6.33
N LEU A 24 1.43 3.70 6.85
CA LEU A 24 -0.02 3.49 6.98
C LEU A 24 -0.66 4.54 7.90
N GLY A 25 -0.09 4.76 9.09
CA GLY A 25 -0.61 5.76 10.03
C GLY A 25 -0.56 7.19 9.48
N TYR A 26 0.53 7.53 8.80
CA TYR A 26 0.66 8.82 8.11
C TYR A 26 -0.37 8.98 6.99
N GLY A 27 -0.53 7.96 6.13
CA GLY A 27 -1.52 7.97 5.05
C GLY A 27 -2.95 8.10 5.56
N ALA A 28 -3.32 7.36 6.61
CA ALA A 28 -4.63 7.47 7.26
C ALA A 28 -4.88 8.90 7.77
N THR A 29 -3.90 9.50 8.46
CA THR A 29 -3.98 10.88 8.97
C THR A 29 -4.15 11.91 7.83
N LEU A 30 -3.50 11.69 6.69
CA LEU A 30 -3.70 12.56 5.51
C LEU A 30 -5.11 12.42 4.93
N LEU A 31 -5.64 11.21 4.88
CA LEU A 31 -6.98 10.92 4.35
C LEU A 31 -8.12 11.45 5.25
N GLU A 32 -7.86 11.71 6.52
CA GLU A 32 -8.79 12.43 7.41
C GLU A 32 -8.96 13.89 6.98
N ARG A 33 -7.89 14.51 6.44
CA ARG A 33 -7.89 15.90 5.98
C ARG A 33 -8.33 16.06 4.52
N ALA A 34 -8.51 14.95 3.81
CA ALA A 34 -8.95 14.95 2.43
C ALA A 34 -10.42 15.42 2.31
N PRO A 35 -10.82 15.98 1.16
CA PRO A 35 -12.22 16.22 0.85
C PRO A 35 -13.08 14.96 0.98
N LYS A 36 -14.40 15.13 1.00
CA LYS A 36 -15.32 13.98 0.91
C LYS A 36 -15.13 13.30 -0.44
N CYS A 37 -14.62 12.08 -0.42
CA CYS A 37 -14.40 11.24 -1.59
C CYS A 37 -15.21 9.96 -1.44
N ASP A 38 -15.76 9.47 -2.55
CA ASP A 38 -16.47 8.18 -2.59
C ASP A 38 -15.53 7.00 -2.31
N ARG A 39 -14.22 7.18 -2.58
CA ARG A 39 -13.18 6.16 -2.42
C ARG A 39 -11.93 6.77 -1.78
N LYS A 40 -11.41 6.11 -0.75
CA LYS A 40 -10.12 6.43 -0.12
C LYS A 40 -9.21 5.20 -0.23
N VAL A 41 -8.04 5.36 -0.84
CA VAL A 41 -7.11 4.26 -1.11
C VAL A 41 -5.71 4.62 -0.68
N ILE A 42 -5.01 3.67 -0.07
CA ILE A 42 -3.57 3.73 0.20
C ILE A 42 -2.90 2.59 -0.56
N ASP A 43 -1.96 2.94 -1.44
CA ASP A 43 -1.19 1.98 -2.23
C ASP A 43 0.21 1.81 -1.64
N ILE A 44 0.48 0.65 -1.04
CA ILE A 44 1.79 0.31 -0.48
C ILE A 44 2.57 -0.54 -1.48
N SER A 45 3.72 -0.04 -1.94
CA SER A 45 4.68 -0.82 -2.71
C SER A 45 5.99 -1.02 -1.93
N GLY A 46 6.61 -2.20 -2.04
CA GLY A 46 7.85 -2.51 -1.34
C GLY A 46 8.44 -3.88 -1.64
N ASP A 47 9.65 -4.12 -1.17
CA ASP A 47 10.49 -5.30 -1.45
C ASP A 47 10.94 -6.07 -0.19
N GLY A 48 10.37 -5.72 0.97
CA GLY A 48 10.73 -6.28 2.27
C GLY A 48 9.59 -6.23 3.29
N ILE A 49 9.79 -6.92 4.41
CA ILE A 49 8.87 -6.92 5.55
C ILE A 49 9.12 -5.69 6.42
N SER A 50 8.09 -5.21 7.13
CA SER A 50 8.26 -4.07 8.03
C SER A 50 9.23 -4.44 9.16
N ASN A 51 10.30 -3.67 9.31
CA ASN A 51 11.36 -3.93 10.29
C ASN A 51 11.73 -2.70 11.14
N TYR A 52 11.00 -1.59 10.98
CA TYR A 52 11.19 -0.39 11.80
C TYR A 52 9.87 0.26 12.16
N GLY A 53 9.80 0.75 13.41
CA GLY A 53 8.62 1.38 13.97
C GLY A 53 7.58 0.35 14.37
N TYR A 54 6.33 0.79 14.52
CA TYR A 54 5.22 -0.10 14.79
C TYR A 54 4.78 -0.83 13.50
N GLY A 55 4.31 -2.08 13.63
CA GLY A 55 3.85 -2.86 12.47
C GLY A 55 2.47 -2.43 11.96
N PRO A 56 2.04 -2.93 10.79
CA PRO A 56 0.73 -2.64 10.20
C PRO A 56 -0.46 -2.93 11.14
N ALA A 57 -0.41 -4.03 11.88
CA ALA A 57 -1.47 -4.38 12.83
C ALA A 57 -1.66 -3.31 13.92
N ALA A 58 -0.57 -2.68 14.37
CA ALA A 58 -0.67 -1.57 15.30
C ALA A 58 -1.19 -0.30 14.61
N ALA A 59 -0.83 -0.06 13.34
CA ALA A 59 -1.39 1.05 12.57
C ALA A 59 -2.93 0.94 12.44
N PHE A 60 -3.43 -0.23 12.01
CA PHE A 60 -4.87 -0.45 11.83
C PHE A 60 -5.68 -0.34 13.12
N ARG A 61 -5.07 -0.57 14.29
CA ARG A 61 -5.75 -0.40 15.59
C ARG A 61 -5.77 1.04 16.09
N ASN A 62 -4.82 1.88 15.69
CA ASN A 62 -4.59 3.19 16.31
C ASN A 62 -4.92 4.38 15.39
N PHE A 63 -5.19 4.16 14.09
CA PHE A 63 -5.56 5.22 13.15
C PHE A 63 -6.88 4.90 12.46
N MET A 64 -7.55 5.93 11.91
CA MET A 64 -8.85 5.77 11.25
C MET A 64 -8.69 5.23 9.83
N PHE A 65 -9.17 4.01 9.60
CA PHE A 65 -9.23 3.37 8.28
C PHE A 65 -10.68 3.23 7.76
N ASP A 66 -11.60 4.05 8.26
CA ASP A 66 -13.00 4.03 7.84
C ASP A 66 -13.14 4.34 6.35
N ASN A 67 -13.72 3.38 5.62
CA ASN A 67 -13.85 3.41 4.16
C ASN A 67 -12.50 3.59 3.41
N VAL A 68 -11.38 3.22 4.05
CA VAL A 68 -10.05 3.19 3.41
C VAL A 68 -9.75 1.77 2.92
N THR A 69 -9.29 1.66 1.68
CA THR A 69 -8.75 0.41 1.11
C THR A 69 -7.23 0.49 1.05
N VAL A 70 -6.54 -0.54 1.48
CA VAL A 70 -5.08 -0.63 1.43
C VAL A 70 -4.68 -1.75 0.48
N ASN A 71 -4.02 -1.39 -0.61
CA ASN A 71 -3.56 -2.31 -1.65
C ASN A 71 -2.05 -2.51 -1.58
N GLY A 72 -1.58 -3.65 -2.08
CA GLY A 72 -0.17 -4.03 -2.06
C GLY A 72 0.43 -4.17 -3.46
N LEU A 73 1.69 -3.78 -3.61
CA LEU A 73 2.57 -4.21 -4.70
C LEU A 73 3.90 -4.69 -4.10
N VAL A 74 4.15 -5.99 -4.18
CA VAL A 74 5.40 -6.59 -3.72
C VAL A 74 6.37 -6.72 -4.89
N ILE A 75 7.60 -6.29 -4.69
CA ILE A 75 8.72 -6.49 -5.60
C ILE A 75 9.58 -7.60 -5.01
N LEU A 76 9.63 -8.76 -5.64
CA LEU A 76 10.47 -9.85 -5.15
C LEU A 76 11.94 -9.44 -5.21
N SER A 77 12.63 -9.68 -4.10
CA SER A 77 14.06 -9.45 -3.92
C SER A 77 14.65 -10.71 -3.29
N ASN A 78 15.79 -10.58 -2.60
CA ASN A 78 16.38 -11.69 -1.85
C ASN A 78 15.60 -12.05 -0.56
N SER A 79 14.65 -11.21 -0.15
CA SER A 79 13.85 -11.44 1.05
C SER A 79 12.73 -12.46 0.79
N THR A 80 12.64 -13.48 1.64
CA THR A 80 11.61 -14.53 1.53
C THR A 80 10.38 -14.17 2.37
N GLY A 81 9.21 -14.69 1.97
CA GLY A 81 7.96 -14.50 2.74
C GLY A 81 7.33 -13.11 2.65
N VAL A 82 7.89 -12.17 1.88
CA VAL A 82 7.35 -10.80 1.72
C VAL A 82 5.92 -10.83 1.19
N VAL A 83 5.61 -11.72 0.24
CA VAL A 83 4.26 -11.86 -0.34
C VAL A 83 3.24 -12.24 0.74
N ASP A 84 3.56 -13.25 1.56
CA ASP A 84 2.66 -13.72 2.61
C ASP A 84 2.53 -12.70 3.73
N TYR A 85 3.63 -12.00 4.06
CA TYR A 85 3.60 -10.87 4.99
C TYR A 85 2.61 -9.79 4.52
N TYR A 86 2.66 -9.39 3.24
CA TYR A 86 1.74 -8.38 2.70
C TYR A 86 0.29 -8.86 2.73
N ARG A 87 0.01 -10.12 2.36
CA ARG A 87 -1.33 -10.69 2.40
C ARG A 87 -1.93 -10.69 3.80
N GLN A 88 -1.12 -11.05 4.80
CA GLN A 88 -1.59 -11.22 6.17
C GLN A 88 -1.64 -9.90 6.95
N ASN A 89 -0.72 -8.97 6.66
CA ASN A 89 -0.50 -7.81 7.51
C ASN A 89 -0.77 -6.48 6.82
N VAL A 90 -0.77 -6.38 5.49
CA VAL A 90 -0.81 -5.07 4.79
C VAL A 90 -2.14 -4.81 4.09
N LEU A 91 -2.75 -5.83 3.48
CA LEU A 91 -4.03 -5.65 2.80
C LEU A 91 -5.15 -5.35 3.80
N TYR A 92 -5.96 -4.33 3.50
CA TYR A 92 -7.07 -3.91 4.35
C TYR A 92 -8.22 -3.33 3.53
N GLY A 93 -9.45 -3.52 4.00
CA GLY A 93 -10.64 -2.96 3.36
C GLY A 93 -11.20 -3.84 2.24
N ARG A 94 -12.33 -3.40 1.67
CA ARG A 94 -13.06 -4.16 0.65
C ARG A 94 -12.33 -4.08 -0.68
N ASN A 95 -12.30 -5.20 -1.42
CA ASN A 95 -11.64 -5.33 -2.73
C ASN A 95 -10.13 -5.03 -2.71
N ALA A 96 -9.50 -5.10 -1.53
CA ALA A 96 -8.06 -4.95 -1.42
C ALA A 96 -7.35 -6.05 -2.24
N PHE A 97 -6.34 -5.66 -3.02
CA PHE A 97 -5.60 -6.59 -3.87
C PHE A 97 -4.09 -6.46 -3.71
N LEU A 98 -3.40 -7.54 -4.07
CA LEU A 98 -1.94 -7.62 -4.12
C LEU A 98 -1.48 -7.90 -5.54
N ILE A 99 -0.52 -7.10 -6.01
CA ILE A 99 0.26 -7.38 -7.22
C ILE A 99 1.67 -7.79 -6.82
N VAL A 100 2.22 -8.79 -7.51
CA VAL A 100 3.59 -9.24 -7.30
C VAL A 100 4.37 -9.00 -8.59
N ALA A 101 5.55 -8.40 -8.47
CA ALA A 101 6.57 -8.33 -9.50
C ALA A 101 7.66 -9.35 -9.18
N GLY A 102 8.07 -10.17 -10.15
CA GLY A 102 9.15 -11.15 -10.02
C GLY A 102 10.53 -10.53 -9.78
N GLY A 103 10.64 -9.21 -9.85
CA GLY A 103 11.83 -8.43 -9.55
C GLY A 103 11.70 -7.01 -10.07
N PHE A 104 12.78 -6.24 -9.95
CA PHE A 104 12.80 -4.84 -10.42
C PHE A 104 12.62 -4.71 -11.95
N SER A 105 13.01 -5.71 -12.73
CA SER A 105 12.80 -5.75 -14.18
C SER A 105 11.31 -5.76 -14.55
N GLU A 106 10.49 -6.42 -13.75
CA GLU A 106 9.04 -6.57 -13.95
C GLU A 106 8.23 -5.46 -13.27
N PHE A 107 8.87 -4.61 -12.46
CA PHE A 107 8.18 -3.56 -11.70
C PHE A 107 7.36 -2.64 -12.58
N ARG A 108 7.86 -2.29 -13.78
CA ARG A 108 7.15 -1.44 -14.74
C ARG A 108 5.80 -2.05 -15.13
N GLU A 109 5.80 -3.32 -15.53
CA GLU A 109 4.58 -4.02 -15.93
C GLU A 109 3.62 -4.20 -14.75
N ALA A 110 4.15 -4.56 -13.58
CA ALA A 110 3.37 -4.68 -12.36
C ALA A 110 2.68 -3.35 -11.98
N MET A 111 3.39 -2.23 -12.08
CA MET A 111 2.83 -0.91 -11.84
C MET A 111 1.76 -0.54 -12.88
N THR A 112 1.99 -0.84 -14.15
CA THR A 112 0.98 -0.64 -15.20
C THR A 112 -0.30 -1.42 -14.88
N ARG A 113 -0.20 -2.70 -14.55
CA ARG A 113 -1.36 -3.52 -14.13
C ARG A 113 -2.04 -2.95 -12.89
N LYS A 114 -1.28 -2.41 -11.95
CA LYS A 114 -1.82 -1.78 -10.74
C LYS A 114 -2.66 -0.57 -11.08
N LEU A 115 -2.10 0.37 -11.85
CA LEU A 115 -2.81 1.59 -12.24
C LEU A 115 -4.07 1.27 -13.05
N TYR A 116 -4.00 0.29 -13.96
CA TYR A 116 -5.18 -0.16 -14.69
C TYR A 116 -6.27 -0.70 -13.76
N ARG A 117 -5.93 -1.45 -12.71
CA ARG A 117 -6.91 -1.91 -11.73
C ARG A 117 -7.49 -0.75 -10.92
N GLU A 118 -6.66 0.18 -10.47
CA GLU A 118 -7.14 1.35 -9.70
C GLU A 118 -8.10 2.24 -10.48
N ILE A 119 -7.87 2.40 -11.79
CA ILE A 119 -8.71 3.26 -12.64
C ILE A 119 -9.97 2.53 -13.09
N ASN A 120 -9.91 1.22 -13.33
CA ASN A 120 -11.07 0.46 -13.81
C ASN A 120 -11.98 -0.07 -12.69
N ASP A 121 -11.50 -0.12 -11.44
CA ASP A 121 -12.32 -0.48 -10.26
C ASP A 121 -13.25 0.68 -9.82
N ILE A 122 -13.71 1.49 -10.79
CA ILE A 122 -14.82 2.42 -10.59
C ILE A 122 -16.06 1.56 -10.34
N VAL A 123 -16.46 1.50 -9.08
CA VAL A 123 -17.66 0.81 -8.63
C VAL A 123 -18.88 1.45 -9.30
N LEU A 124 -19.43 0.77 -10.31
CA LEU A 124 -20.76 1.05 -10.84
C LEU A 124 -21.80 0.49 -9.86
N GLY A 125 -22.28 1.33 -8.94
CA GLY A 125 -23.43 1.06 -8.06
C GLY A 125 -23.09 0.30 -6.78
N SER A 126 -23.11 1.00 -5.64
CA SER A 126 -23.13 0.38 -4.31
C SER A 126 -24.58 0.09 -3.90
N ALA A 127 -24.98 -1.19 -3.91
CA ALA A 127 -26.13 -1.62 -3.11
C ALA A 127 -25.70 -1.71 -1.63
N PRO A 128 -26.51 -1.23 -0.67
CA PRO A 128 -26.16 -1.29 0.75
C PRO A 128 -26.09 -2.76 1.20
N HIS A 129 -24.93 -3.18 1.70
CA HIS A 129 -24.74 -4.48 2.34
C HIS A 129 -24.78 -4.29 3.86
N GLY A 130 -25.75 -4.94 4.52
CA GLY A 130 -25.97 -4.84 5.96
C GLY A 130 -24.74 -5.24 6.77
N ALA A 131 -24.51 -4.50 7.85
CA ALA A 131 -23.46 -4.75 8.82
C ALA A 131 -23.57 -6.16 9.40
N ASN A 132 -22.51 -6.95 9.28
CA ASN A 132 -22.35 -8.16 10.10
C ASN A 132 -21.11 -7.96 10.97
N GLY A 133 -21.36 -7.72 12.26
CA GLY A 133 -20.35 -7.53 13.28
C GLY A 133 -19.57 -8.80 13.53
N LYS A 134 -18.25 -8.66 13.74
CA LYS A 134 -17.43 -9.70 14.34
C LYS A 134 -17.59 -9.61 15.86
N THR A 135 -18.31 -10.57 16.43
CA THR A 135 -18.16 -11.00 17.84
C THR A 135 -16.97 -11.92 17.97
#